data_AF-A0A383V753-F1
#
_entry.id   AF-A0A383V753-F1
#
_cell.length_a   1.000
_cell.length_b   1.000
_cell.length_c   1.000
_cell.angle_alpha   90.00
_cell.angle_beta   90.00
_cell.angle_gamma   90.00
#
_symmetry.space_group_name_H-M   'P 1'
#
loop_
_entity.id
_entity.type
_entity.pdbx_description
1 polymer ?
#
loop_
_entity_poly.entity_id
_entity_poly.type
_entity_poly.pdbx_seq_one_letter_code
_entity_poly.pdbx_strand_id
1 'polypeptide(L)'
;MLATQLRNTSKSAPNIATREFVECCDTILPFFDHLGPVFHVARGEFQQKLDTLKSQSSEKPLLVDIVEADRRANRATVKNSATRNLHRLAAAILFVKLLFERLLSSAQAAAAEAAAATSTEDAAAGGSAAATAAAAVAAEAHITLREAASCAYEAALAPFHTTIVKGVVRAGMLTLPSKEHFIASIGESEETAAERAREVVSACQEVHSSVSRLFDGIEMPASSVWLWPRS
;
A
#
# COMPACT_ATOMS: atom_id res chain seq x y z
N MET A 1 1.67 5.85 14.97
CA MET A 1 2.37 7.01 14.35
C MET A 1 2.03 7.19 12.87
N LEU A 2 2.05 6.11 12.05
CA LEU A 2 1.72 6.16 10.61
C LEU A 2 0.38 6.85 10.29
N ALA A 3 -0.73 6.40 10.90
CA ALA A 3 -2.05 6.99 10.67
C ALA A 3 -2.09 8.50 11.01
N THR A 4 -1.39 8.93 12.06
CA THR A 4 -1.30 10.35 12.43
C THR A 4 -0.60 11.18 11.37
N GLN A 5 0.53 10.71 10.85
CA GLN A 5 1.28 11.48 9.84
C GLN A 5 0.56 11.53 8.50
N LEU A 6 -0.08 10.43 8.08
CA LEU A 6 -0.94 10.41 6.89
C LEU A 6 -2.10 11.41 7.03
N ARG A 7 -2.77 11.46 8.20
CA ARG A 7 -3.84 12.44 8.46
C ARG A 7 -3.34 13.88 8.47
N ASN A 8 -2.15 14.13 9.01
CA ASN A 8 -1.58 15.47 9.00
C ASN A 8 -1.32 15.93 7.56
N THR A 9 -0.76 15.04 6.74
CA THR A 9 -0.51 15.29 5.32
C THR A 9 -1.81 15.47 4.54
N SER A 10 -2.86 14.71 4.86
CA SER A 10 -4.14 14.80 4.17
C SER A 10 -4.87 16.11 4.43
N LYS A 11 -4.74 16.69 5.63
CA LYS A 11 -5.28 18.01 5.98
C LYS A 11 -4.68 19.15 5.15
N SER A 12 -3.46 18.99 4.66
CA SER A 12 -2.79 19.97 3.80
C SER A 12 -3.24 19.89 2.33
N ALA A 13 -4.10 18.93 1.96
CA ALA A 13 -4.60 18.80 0.60
C ALA A 13 -5.45 20.02 0.17
N PRO A 14 -5.35 20.47 -1.11
CA PRO A 14 -4.52 19.92 -2.18
C PRO A 14 -3.06 20.41 -2.15
N ASN A 15 -2.73 21.40 -1.33
CA ASN A 15 -1.42 22.07 -1.27
C ASN A 15 -0.47 21.38 -0.28
N ILE A 16 -0.20 20.10 -0.51
CA ILE A 16 0.65 19.30 0.37
C ILE A 16 2.09 19.82 0.30
N ALA A 17 2.65 20.18 1.45
CA ALA A 17 4.05 20.57 1.54
C ALA A 17 4.96 19.37 1.25
N THR A 18 6.01 19.56 0.46
CA THR A 18 6.98 18.51 0.11
C THR A 18 7.56 17.86 1.36
N ARG A 19 7.87 18.67 2.38
CA ARG A 19 8.39 18.18 3.66
C ARG A 19 7.39 17.29 4.40
N GLU A 20 6.12 17.67 4.47
CA GLU A 20 5.09 16.87 5.14
C GLU A 20 4.89 15.52 4.45
N PHE A 21 4.84 15.52 3.11
CA PHE A 21 4.77 14.30 2.33
C PHE A 21 6.00 13.40 2.55
N VAL A 22 7.18 14.01 2.60
CA VAL A 22 8.42 13.29 2.88
C VAL A 22 8.39 12.61 4.25
N GLU A 23 8.02 13.36 5.29
CA GLU A 23 7.90 12.84 6.66
C GLU A 23 6.84 11.73 6.72
N CYS A 24 5.73 11.87 5.99
CA CYS A 24 4.74 10.82 5.82
C CYS A 24 5.33 9.54 5.23
N CYS A 25 6.06 9.66 4.12
CA CYS A 25 6.73 8.52 3.49
C CYS A 25 7.79 7.88 4.41
N ASP A 26 8.52 8.67 5.21
CA ASP A 26 9.47 8.13 6.20
C ASP A 26 8.77 7.23 7.23
N THR A 27 7.54 7.57 7.66
CA THR A 27 6.78 6.73 8.58
C THR A 27 6.29 5.41 7.97
N ILE A 28 6.29 5.29 6.64
CA ILE A 28 5.94 4.05 5.93
C ILE A 28 7.13 3.09 5.90
N LEU A 29 8.37 3.57 5.92
CA LEU A 29 9.55 2.71 5.72
C LEU A 29 9.64 1.50 6.65
N PRO A 30 9.41 1.61 7.97
CA PRO A 30 9.46 0.45 8.88
C PRO A 30 8.43 -0.63 8.54
N PHE A 31 7.33 -0.27 7.88
CA PHE A 31 6.29 -1.23 7.47
C PHE A 31 6.85 -2.37 6.61
N PHE A 32 7.81 -2.05 5.74
CA PHE A 32 8.43 -3.03 4.84
C PHE A 32 9.23 -4.10 5.59
N ASP A 33 9.73 -3.79 6.79
CA ASP A 33 10.53 -4.70 7.61
C ASP A 33 9.66 -5.83 8.21
N HIS A 34 8.33 -5.63 8.26
CA HIS A 34 7.35 -6.61 8.75
C HIS A 34 6.79 -7.53 7.66
N LEU A 35 7.11 -7.28 6.38
CA LEU A 35 6.62 -8.06 5.25
C LEU A 35 7.65 -9.09 4.75
N GLY A 36 8.79 -9.20 5.40
CA GLY A 36 9.81 -10.20 5.07
C GLY A 36 10.78 -9.78 3.95
N PRO A 37 11.69 -10.68 3.55
CA PRO A 37 12.95 -10.30 2.89
C PRO A 37 12.80 -9.58 1.55
N VAL A 38 11.81 -9.92 0.72
CA VAL A 38 11.60 -9.26 -0.58
C VAL A 38 11.27 -7.77 -0.41
N PHE A 39 10.64 -7.39 0.69
CA PHE A 39 10.26 -6.01 0.96
C PHE A 39 11.42 -5.15 1.49
N HIS A 40 12.52 -5.74 1.97
CA HIS A 40 13.74 -4.97 2.27
C HIS A 40 14.35 -4.34 1.01
N VAL A 41 14.28 -5.03 -0.14
CA VAL A 41 14.71 -4.46 -1.43
C VAL A 41 13.76 -3.32 -1.83
N ALA A 42 12.45 -3.53 -1.67
CA ALA A 42 11.44 -2.49 -1.92
C ALA A 42 11.65 -1.25 -1.04
N ARG A 43 12.04 -1.43 0.23
CA ARG A 43 12.38 -0.36 1.16
C ARG A 43 13.55 0.49 0.66
N GLY A 44 14.62 -0.13 0.17
CA GLY A 44 15.76 0.59 -0.41
C GLY A 44 15.37 1.41 -1.65
N GLU A 45 14.58 0.81 -2.55
CA GLU A 45 14.04 1.49 -3.73
C GLU A 45 13.09 2.65 -3.37
N PHE A 46 12.31 2.50 -2.31
CA PHE A 46 11.43 3.55 -1.79
C PHE A 46 12.25 4.70 -1.21
N GLN A 47 13.25 4.40 -0.37
CA GLN A 47 14.15 5.39 0.22
C GLN A 47 14.86 6.22 -0.86
N GLN A 48 15.44 5.58 -1.87
CA GLN A 48 16.16 6.29 -2.93
C GLN A 48 15.26 7.31 -3.65
N LYS A 49 13.99 6.96 -3.89
CA LYS A 49 13.01 7.85 -4.53
C LYS A 49 12.64 8.99 -3.59
N LEU A 50 12.45 8.68 -2.31
CA LEU A 50 12.15 9.66 -1.28
C LEU A 50 13.28 10.69 -1.12
N ASP A 51 14.53 10.26 -1.20
CA ASP A 51 15.71 11.13 -1.10
C ASP A 51 15.76 12.18 -2.22
N THR A 52 15.21 11.86 -3.40
CA THR A 52 15.10 12.85 -4.49
C THR A 52 14.10 13.95 -4.21
N LEU A 53 13.06 13.70 -3.41
CA LEU A 53 12.11 14.72 -2.98
C LEU A 53 12.69 15.52 -1.81
N LYS A 54 13.34 14.82 -0.85
CA LYS A 54 14.04 15.43 0.29
C LYS A 54 15.01 16.52 -0.17
N SER A 55 15.86 16.20 -1.15
CA SER A 55 16.89 17.13 -1.66
C SER A 55 16.32 18.38 -2.34
N GLN A 56 15.04 18.36 -2.74
CA GLN A 56 14.38 19.49 -3.40
C GLN A 56 13.39 20.23 -2.49
N SER A 57 13.16 19.74 -1.27
CA SER A 57 12.09 20.23 -0.39
C SER A 57 12.21 21.70 0.03
N SER A 58 13.44 22.25 0.09
CA SER A 58 13.67 23.67 0.39
C SER A 58 13.38 24.59 -0.79
N GLU A 59 13.70 24.15 -2.01
CA GLU A 59 13.50 24.92 -3.24
C GLU A 59 12.07 24.78 -3.78
N LYS A 60 11.44 23.64 -3.53
CA LYS A 60 10.11 23.27 -4.02
C LYS A 60 9.22 22.93 -2.81
N PRO A 61 8.71 23.96 -2.11
CA PRO A 61 8.03 23.78 -0.83
C PRO A 61 6.73 23.01 -0.95
N LEU A 62 6.05 23.05 -2.10
CA LEU A 62 4.83 22.26 -2.37
C LEU A 62 5.11 21.14 -3.38
N LEU A 63 4.36 20.04 -3.27
CA LEU A 63 4.46 18.94 -4.25
C LEU A 63 4.12 19.40 -5.69
N VAL A 64 3.22 20.37 -5.84
CA VAL A 64 2.90 20.96 -7.15
C VAL A 64 4.11 21.67 -7.76
N ASP A 65 5.00 22.25 -6.95
CA ASP A 65 6.20 22.92 -7.44
C ASP A 65 7.18 21.92 -8.07
N ILE A 66 7.28 20.71 -7.49
CA ILE A 66 8.04 19.59 -8.06
C ILE A 66 7.50 19.23 -9.44
N VAL A 67 6.18 19.02 -9.52
CA VAL A 67 5.53 18.60 -10.76
C VAL A 67 5.66 19.66 -11.86
N GLU A 68 5.38 20.91 -11.52
CA GLU A 68 5.45 22.03 -12.45
C GLU A 68 6.88 22.32 -12.91
N ALA A 69 7.88 22.20 -12.03
CA ALA A 69 9.29 22.36 -12.42
C ALA A 69 9.71 21.29 -13.45
N ASP A 70 9.42 20.01 -13.19
CA ASP A 70 9.75 18.93 -14.11
C ASP A 70 8.92 19.00 -15.40
N ARG A 71 7.68 19.49 -15.34
CA ARG A 71 6.82 19.72 -16.52
C ARG A 71 7.40 20.79 -17.43
N ARG A 72 7.76 21.96 -16.88
CA ARG A 72 8.40 23.05 -17.65
C ARG A 72 9.73 22.63 -18.26
N ALA A 73 10.49 21.78 -17.57
CA ALA A 73 11.74 21.23 -18.06
C ALA A 73 11.56 19.98 -18.97
N ASN A 74 10.32 19.61 -19.32
CA ASN A 74 9.98 18.44 -20.14
C ASN A 74 10.64 17.13 -19.65
N ARG A 75 10.71 16.93 -18.33
CA ARG A 75 11.37 15.79 -17.69
C ARG A 75 10.49 15.03 -16.71
N ALA A 76 9.19 15.33 -16.66
CA ALA A 76 8.24 14.69 -15.73
C ALA A 76 8.23 13.16 -15.81
N THR A 77 8.46 12.57 -16.99
CA THR A 77 8.46 11.11 -17.22
C THR A 77 9.87 10.50 -17.27
N VAL A 78 10.92 11.33 -17.20
CA VAL A 78 12.32 10.88 -17.25
C VAL A 78 12.61 9.98 -16.05
N LYS A 79 13.39 8.91 -16.27
CA LYS A 79 13.77 7.98 -15.19
C LYS A 79 14.45 8.78 -14.06
N ASN A 80 13.98 8.57 -12.83
CA ASN A 80 14.46 9.25 -11.62
C ASN A 80 14.27 10.78 -11.59
N SER A 81 13.38 11.34 -12.43
CA SER A 81 12.90 12.71 -12.19
C SER A 81 12.12 12.76 -10.86
N ALA A 82 12.05 13.95 -10.25
CA ALA A 82 11.40 14.09 -8.94
C ALA A 82 9.90 13.82 -9.07
N THR A 83 9.28 14.25 -10.16
CA THR A 83 7.87 13.95 -10.48
C THR A 83 7.60 12.47 -10.67
N ARG A 84 8.46 11.76 -11.41
CA ARG A 84 8.31 10.31 -11.60
C ARG A 84 8.50 9.56 -10.29
N ASN A 85 9.44 10.00 -9.45
CA ASN A 85 9.68 9.41 -8.13
C ASN A 85 8.51 9.67 -7.18
N LEU A 86 7.96 10.89 -7.16
CA LEU A 86 6.74 11.24 -6.42
C LEU A 86 5.57 10.32 -6.82
N HIS A 87 5.37 10.10 -8.13
CA HIS A 87 4.36 9.18 -8.61
C HIS A 87 4.58 7.73 -8.12
N ARG A 88 5.84 7.25 -8.14
CA ARG A 88 6.17 5.90 -7.64
C ARG A 88 5.95 5.76 -6.12
N LEU A 89 6.22 6.82 -5.35
CA LEU A 89 5.91 6.87 -3.92
C LEU A 89 4.38 6.88 -3.67
N ALA A 90 3.62 7.64 -4.46
CA ALA A 90 2.15 7.63 -4.40
C ALA A 90 1.58 6.23 -4.70
N ALA A 91 2.13 5.52 -5.69
CA ALA A 91 1.75 4.14 -5.99
C ALA A 91 2.04 3.17 -4.81
N ALA A 92 3.12 3.40 -4.06
CA ALA A 92 3.40 2.62 -2.84
C ALA A 92 2.42 2.95 -1.69
N ILE A 93 1.99 4.21 -1.55
CA ILE A 93 0.90 4.57 -0.62
C ILE A 93 -0.41 3.86 -1.01
N LEU A 94 -0.72 3.80 -2.31
CA LEU A 94 -1.87 3.04 -2.81
C LEU A 94 -1.75 1.55 -2.51
N PHE A 95 -0.57 0.96 -2.66
CA PHE A 95 -0.31 -0.43 -2.27
C PHE A 95 -0.66 -0.68 -0.80
N VAL A 96 -0.16 0.18 0.11
CA VAL A 96 -0.44 0.07 1.55
C VAL A 96 -1.95 0.20 1.82
N LYS A 97 -2.62 1.16 1.18
CA LYS A 97 -4.09 1.33 1.26
C LYS A 97 -4.82 0.05 0.87
N LEU A 98 -4.52 -0.49 -0.31
CA LEU A 98 -5.20 -1.67 -0.87
C LEU A 98 -4.89 -2.96 -0.12
N LEU A 99 -3.71 -3.05 0.52
CA LEU A 99 -3.36 -4.17 1.38
C LEU A 99 -4.25 -4.20 2.62
N PHE A 100 -4.29 -3.09 3.37
CA PHE A 100 -5.10 -2.99 4.59
C PHE A 100 -6.59 -3.06 4.31
N GLU A 101 -7.07 -2.45 3.22
CA GLU A 101 -8.48 -2.52 2.81
C GLU A 101 -8.92 -3.96 2.57
N ARG A 102 -8.08 -4.80 1.95
CA ARG A 102 -8.40 -6.22 1.75
C ARG A 102 -8.39 -7.04 3.03
N LEU A 103 -7.42 -6.79 3.91
CA LEU A 103 -7.38 -7.45 5.22
C LEU A 103 -8.64 -7.11 6.04
N LEU A 104 -9.10 -5.87 5.98
CA LEU A 104 -10.34 -5.42 6.65
C LEU A 104 -11.60 -6.05 6.06
N SER A 105 -11.75 -6.03 4.73
CA SER A 105 -12.96 -6.56 4.08
C SER A 105 -13.14 -8.06 4.35
N SER A 106 -12.05 -8.83 4.41
CA SER A 106 -12.11 -10.26 4.75
C SER A 106 -12.47 -10.48 6.22
N ALA A 107 -11.91 -9.69 7.15
CA ALA A 107 -12.28 -9.78 8.56
C ALA A 107 -13.76 -9.46 8.81
N GLN A 108 -14.30 -8.47 8.09
CA GLN A 108 -15.72 -8.10 8.17
C GLN A 108 -16.65 -9.18 7.60
N ALA A 109 -16.28 -9.78 6.46
CA ALA A 109 -17.03 -10.88 5.88
C ALA A 109 -17.10 -12.09 6.83
N ALA A 110 -15.95 -12.50 7.39
CA ALA A 110 -15.88 -13.60 8.35
C ALA A 110 -16.72 -13.32 9.61
N ALA A 111 -16.71 -12.09 10.14
CA ALA A 111 -17.53 -11.71 11.28
C ALA A 111 -19.05 -11.72 10.97
N ALA A 112 -19.44 -11.28 9.77
CA ALA A 112 -20.83 -11.30 9.33
C ALA A 112 -21.36 -12.73 9.13
N GLU A 113 -20.54 -13.61 8.56
CA GLU A 113 -20.87 -15.04 8.39
C GLU A 113 -21.01 -15.75 9.75
N ALA A 114 -20.09 -15.49 10.69
CA ALA A 114 -20.17 -16.04 12.04
C ALA A 114 -21.46 -15.59 12.76
N ALA A 115 -21.81 -14.30 12.67
CA ALA A 115 -23.04 -13.77 13.26
C ALA A 115 -24.31 -14.39 12.63
N ALA A 116 -24.29 -14.63 11.32
CA ALA A 116 -25.39 -15.31 10.63
C ALA A 116 -25.55 -16.77 11.09
N ALA A 117 -24.45 -17.51 11.29
CA ALA A 117 -24.48 -18.89 11.77
C ALA A 117 -25.04 -19.01 13.19
N THR A 118 -24.71 -18.08 14.10
CA THR A 118 -25.25 -18.09 15.48
C THR A 118 -26.76 -17.81 15.54
N SER A 119 -27.29 -17.05 14.58
CA SER A 119 -28.74 -16.78 14.50
C SER A 119 -29.60 -17.96 14.02
N THR A 120 -28.97 -19.01 13.48
CA THR A 120 -29.66 -20.23 13.01
C THR A 120 -29.66 -21.39 14.03
N GLU A 121 -28.88 -21.31 15.10
CA GLU A 121 -28.77 -22.40 16.10
C GLU A 121 -29.93 -22.45 17.11
N ASP A 122 -30.73 -21.38 17.26
CA ASP A 122 -31.96 -21.41 18.09
C ASP A 122 -33.12 -22.23 17.47
N ALA A 123 -32.92 -22.83 16.28
CA ALA A 123 -33.96 -23.58 15.57
C ALA A 123 -33.70 -25.08 15.37
N ALA A 124 -32.54 -25.65 15.73
CA ALA A 124 -32.31 -27.09 15.50
C ALA A 124 -31.31 -27.73 16.49
N ALA A 125 -31.85 -28.53 17.41
CA ALA A 125 -31.08 -29.52 18.16
C ALA A 125 -30.66 -30.66 17.21
N GLY A 126 -29.50 -30.53 16.57
CA GLY A 126 -28.90 -31.59 15.76
C GLY A 126 -27.61 -31.20 15.04
N GLY A 127 -26.46 -31.59 15.62
CA GLY A 127 -25.25 -31.92 14.85
C GLY A 127 -24.02 -31.04 15.05
N SER A 128 -23.13 -31.42 15.97
CA SER A 128 -21.83 -30.77 16.17
C SER A 128 -20.87 -30.88 14.96
N ALA A 129 -21.12 -31.81 14.02
CA ALA A 129 -20.37 -31.96 12.77
C ALA A 129 -20.66 -30.84 11.76
N ALA A 130 -21.90 -30.34 11.71
CA ALA A 130 -22.27 -29.21 10.87
C ALA A 130 -21.68 -27.89 11.42
N ALA A 131 -21.65 -27.74 12.75
CA ALA A 131 -20.99 -26.61 13.42
C ALA A 131 -19.47 -26.62 13.19
N THR A 132 -18.81 -27.79 13.18
CA THR A 132 -17.37 -27.88 12.86
C THR A 132 -17.07 -27.66 11.38
N ALA A 133 -17.94 -28.10 10.47
CA ALA A 133 -17.83 -27.78 9.04
C ALA A 133 -18.06 -26.29 8.77
N ALA A 134 -19.03 -25.66 9.42
CA ALA A 134 -19.28 -24.23 9.32
C ALA A 134 -18.12 -23.41 9.93
N ALA A 135 -17.54 -23.85 11.06
CA ALA A 135 -16.34 -23.25 11.63
C ALA A 135 -15.11 -23.43 10.73
N ALA A 136 -15.00 -24.57 10.01
CA ALA A 136 -13.94 -24.80 9.03
C ALA A 136 -14.12 -23.92 7.79
N VAL A 137 -15.35 -23.74 7.28
CA VAL A 137 -15.69 -22.84 6.17
C VAL A 137 -15.47 -21.37 6.55
N ALA A 138 -15.82 -20.97 7.78
CA ALA A 138 -15.53 -19.63 8.32
C ALA A 138 -14.02 -19.40 8.55
N ALA A 139 -13.25 -20.45 8.88
CA ALA A 139 -11.80 -20.41 8.90
C ALA A 139 -11.20 -20.36 7.46
N GLU A 140 -11.93 -20.85 6.46
CA GLU A 140 -11.60 -20.80 5.03
C GLU A 140 -11.92 -19.43 4.38
N ALA A 141 -12.77 -18.61 5.01
CA ALA A 141 -13.15 -17.26 4.56
C ALA A 141 -12.11 -16.16 4.88
N HIS A 142 -10.98 -16.53 5.48
CA HIS A 142 -9.95 -15.57 5.89
C HIS A 142 -8.85 -15.41 4.83
N ILE A 143 -8.77 -14.24 4.17
CA ILE A 143 -7.72 -13.94 3.20
C ILE A 143 -6.34 -13.98 3.87
N THR A 144 -5.38 -14.64 3.25
CA THR A 144 -4.00 -14.62 3.72
C THR A 144 -3.35 -13.25 3.46
N LEU A 145 -2.31 -12.91 4.24
CA LEU A 145 -1.49 -11.72 3.96
C LEU A 145 -0.93 -11.76 2.53
N ARG A 146 -0.55 -12.95 2.07
CA ARG A 146 -0.02 -13.17 0.72
C ARG A 146 -1.02 -12.81 -0.37
N GLU A 147 -2.26 -13.26 -0.24
CA GLU A 147 -3.32 -12.96 -1.21
C GLU A 147 -3.63 -11.47 -1.22
N ALA A 148 -3.81 -10.86 -0.04
CA ALA A 148 -4.06 -9.43 0.08
C ALA A 148 -2.93 -8.59 -0.54
N ALA A 149 -1.67 -8.91 -0.22
CA ALA A 149 -0.48 -8.23 -0.76
C ALA A 149 -0.31 -8.47 -2.27
N SER A 150 -0.58 -9.68 -2.76
CA SER A 150 -0.52 -9.99 -4.19
C SER A 150 -1.55 -9.16 -4.97
N CYS A 151 -2.79 -9.10 -4.49
CA CYS A 151 -3.83 -8.30 -5.14
C CYS A 151 -3.54 -6.79 -5.04
N ALA A 152 -3.00 -6.31 -3.93
CA ALA A 152 -2.58 -4.91 -3.79
C ALA A 152 -1.43 -4.56 -4.76
N TYR A 153 -0.47 -5.47 -4.91
CA TYR A 153 0.64 -5.33 -5.84
C TYR A 153 0.18 -5.23 -7.29
N GLU A 154 -0.69 -6.15 -7.73
CA GLU A 154 -1.20 -6.17 -9.11
C GLU A 154 -1.93 -4.87 -9.48
N ALA A 155 -2.66 -4.28 -8.52
CA ALA A 155 -3.40 -3.05 -8.75
C ALA A 155 -2.51 -1.80 -8.72
N ALA A 156 -1.60 -1.69 -7.74
CA ALA A 156 -0.90 -0.43 -7.48
C ALA A 156 0.48 -0.32 -8.14
N LEU A 157 1.23 -1.43 -8.23
CA LEU A 157 2.66 -1.41 -8.57
C LEU A 157 2.97 -2.13 -9.88
N ALA A 158 2.28 -3.25 -10.15
CA ALA A 158 2.51 -4.04 -11.35
C ALA A 158 2.37 -3.26 -12.68
N PRO A 159 1.45 -2.27 -12.85
CA PRO A 159 1.38 -1.49 -14.08
C PRO A 159 2.69 -0.79 -14.45
N PHE A 160 3.55 -0.59 -13.45
CA PHE A 160 4.78 0.19 -13.56
C PHE A 160 6.07 -0.64 -13.51
N HIS A 161 5.95 -1.95 -13.34
CA HIS A 161 7.06 -2.88 -13.26
C HIS A 161 7.28 -3.63 -14.56
N THR A 162 8.55 -3.95 -14.84
CA THR A 162 8.92 -4.84 -15.94
C THR A 162 8.46 -6.27 -15.65
N THR A 163 8.36 -7.11 -16.67
CA THR A 163 8.02 -8.54 -16.50
C THR A 163 8.98 -9.25 -15.55
N ILE A 164 10.27 -8.91 -15.60
CA ILE A 164 11.29 -9.46 -14.70
C ILE A 164 10.98 -9.07 -13.25
N VAL A 165 10.74 -7.79 -12.98
CA VAL A 165 10.40 -7.31 -11.63
C VAL A 165 9.09 -7.95 -11.14
N LYS A 166 8.07 -8.09 -12.01
CA LYS A 166 6.83 -8.80 -11.66
C LYS A 166 7.08 -10.25 -11.24
N GLY A 167 7.93 -10.98 -11.97
CA GLY A 167 8.32 -12.34 -11.62
C GLY A 167 9.00 -12.42 -10.26
N VAL A 168 9.98 -11.54 -10.01
CA VAL A 168 10.71 -11.48 -8.72
C VAL A 168 9.77 -11.15 -7.56
N VAL A 169 8.88 -10.16 -7.72
CA VAL A 169 7.94 -9.80 -6.66
C VAL A 169 6.98 -10.95 -6.38
N ARG A 170 6.37 -11.56 -7.40
CA ARG A 170 5.44 -12.69 -7.22
C ARG A 170 6.11 -13.89 -6.54
N ALA A 171 7.36 -14.19 -6.88
CA ALA A 171 8.13 -15.22 -6.20
C ALA A 171 8.40 -14.82 -4.73
N GLY A 172 8.80 -13.58 -4.50
CA GLY A 172 9.04 -13.06 -3.16
C GLY A 172 7.80 -13.01 -2.26
N MET A 173 6.59 -12.88 -2.81
CA MET A 173 5.34 -12.97 -2.04
C MET A 173 5.17 -14.33 -1.32
N LEU A 174 5.88 -15.39 -1.76
CA LEU A 174 5.91 -16.69 -1.07
C LEU A 174 6.70 -16.64 0.25
N THR A 175 7.47 -15.58 0.48
CA THR A 175 8.28 -15.37 1.69
C THR A 175 7.61 -14.46 2.72
N LEU A 176 6.40 -13.97 2.42
CA LEU A 176 5.60 -13.21 3.37
C LEU A 176 5.30 -14.05 4.62
N PRO A 177 5.28 -13.44 5.82
CA PRO A 177 4.83 -14.13 7.02
C PRO A 177 3.33 -14.47 6.96
N SER A 178 2.86 -15.28 7.91
CA SER A 178 1.42 -15.41 8.14
C SER A 178 0.82 -14.07 8.58
N LYS A 179 -0.50 -13.92 8.46
CA LYS A 179 -1.18 -12.69 8.90
C LYS A 179 -1.01 -12.48 10.41
N GLU A 180 -1.14 -13.55 11.19
CA GLU A 180 -1.02 -13.51 12.65
C GLU A 180 0.39 -13.05 13.06
N HIS A 181 1.42 -13.60 12.41
CA HIS A 181 2.80 -13.20 12.68
C HIS A 181 3.05 -11.74 12.29
N PHE A 182 2.51 -11.30 11.15
CA PHE A 182 2.61 -9.90 10.73
C PHE A 182 1.95 -8.95 11.75
N ILE A 183 0.72 -9.22 12.18
CA ILE A 183 -0.02 -8.41 13.17
C ILE A 183 0.73 -8.37 14.51
N ALA A 184 1.23 -9.52 14.97
CA ALA A 184 2.04 -9.58 16.18
C ALA A 184 3.35 -8.79 16.04
N SER A 185 3.99 -8.82 14.87
CA SER A 185 5.26 -8.12 14.64
C SER A 185 5.13 -6.60 14.68
N ILE A 186 3.95 -6.06 14.38
CA ILE A 186 3.65 -4.62 14.51
C ILE A 186 3.11 -4.25 15.89
N GLY A 187 3.06 -5.21 16.83
CA GLY A 187 2.64 -4.99 18.22
C GLY A 187 1.14 -4.79 18.41
N GLU A 188 0.32 -5.31 17.49
CA GLU A 188 -1.14 -5.16 17.51
C GLU A 188 -1.84 -6.52 17.74
N SER A 189 -3.12 -6.49 18.10
CA SER A 189 -4.04 -7.64 18.00
C SER A 189 -4.87 -7.54 16.72
N GLU A 190 -5.65 -8.57 16.37
CA GLU A 190 -6.59 -8.49 15.23
C GLU A 190 -7.56 -7.31 15.37
N GLU A 191 -8.09 -7.09 16.57
CA GLU A 191 -9.05 -6.02 16.85
C GLU A 191 -8.41 -4.63 16.71
N THR A 192 -7.28 -4.40 17.39
CA THR A 192 -6.61 -3.10 17.34
C THR A 192 -6.01 -2.84 15.97
N ALA A 193 -5.48 -3.86 15.29
CA ALA A 193 -5.00 -3.75 13.91
C ALA A 193 -6.14 -3.36 12.97
N ALA A 194 -7.36 -3.90 13.12
CA ALA A 194 -8.49 -3.52 12.29
C ALA A 194 -8.91 -2.06 12.49
N GLU A 195 -8.93 -1.55 13.73
CA GLU A 195 -9.21 -0.14 13.98
C GLU A 195 -8.15 0.77 13.36
N ARG A 196 -6.87 0.46 13.59
CA ARG A 196 -5.75 1.22 13.03
C ARG A 196 -5.72 1.16 11.51
N ALA A 197 -6.00 -0.01 10.92
CA ALA A 197 -6.06 -0.19 9.48
C ALA A 197 -7.15 0.70 8.84
N ARG A 198 -8.31 0.88 9.49
CA ARG A 198 -9.35 1.81 8.99
C ARG A 198 -8.84 3.25 8.92
N GLU A 199 -8.12 3.71 9.94
CA GLU A 199 -7.51 5.04 9.94
C GLU A 199 -6.45 5.17 8.83
N VAL A 200 -5.59 4.15 8.66
CA VAL A 200 -4.56 4.13 7.62
C VAL A 200 -5.19 4.14 6.22
N VAL A 201 -6.22 3.32 5.97
CA VAL A 201 -6.91 3.25 4.66
C VAL A 201 -7.52 4.60 4.29
N SER A 202 -8.23 5.24 5.22
CA SER A 202 -8.83 6.57 5.01
C SER A 202 -7.75 7.61 4.70
N ALA A 203 -6.69 7.67 5.50
CA ALA A 203 -5.66 8.68 5.34
C ALA A 203 -4.82 8.46 4.06
N CYS A 204 -4.48 7.21 3.73
CA CYS A 204 -3.83 6.88 2.46
C CYS A 204 -4.70 7.25 1.25
N GLN A 205 -6.02 7.03 1.32
CA GLN A 205 -6.94 7.40 0.24
C GLN A 205 -6.91 8.90 -0.02
N GLU A 206 -6.96 9.73 1.02
CA GLU A 206 -6.94 11.19 0.90
C GLU A 206 -5.61 11.71 0.34
N VAL A 207 -4.48 11.23 0.88
CA VAL A 207 -3.13 11.60 0.40
C VAL A 207 -2.96 11.14 -1.05
N HIS A 208 -3.28 9.89 -1.37
CA HIS A 208 -3.16 9.35 -2.73
C HIS A 208 -4.01 10.16 -3.70
N SER A 209 -5.31 10.36 -3.44
CA SER A 209 -6.19 11.14 -4.31
C SER A 209 -5.67 12.56 -4.54
N SER A 210 -5.09 13.19 -3.52
CA SER A 210 -4.54 14.54 -3.63
C SER A 210 -3.29 14.61 -4.47
N VAL A 211 -2.35 13.67 -4.28
CA VAL A 211 -1.12 13.59 -5.07
C VAL A 211 -1.41 13.14 -6.51
N SER A 212 -2.34 12.21 -6.73
CA SER A 212 -2.70 11.72 -8.07
C SER A 212 -3.17 12.84 -9.00
N ARG A 213 -3.96 13.80 -8.49
CA ARG A 213 -4.42 14.96 -9.27
C ARG A 213 -3.29 15.85 -9.78
N LEU A 214 -2.12 15.82 -9.14
CA LEU A 214 -0.96 16.59 -9.63
C LEU A 214 -0.45 16.07 -10.96
N PHE A 215 -0.75 14.81 -11.31
CA PHE A 215 -0.29 14.19 -12.55
C PHE A 215 -1.30 14.28 -13.70
N ASP A 216 -2.39 15.02 -13.55
CA ASP A 216 -3.39 15.18 -14.61
C ASP A 216 -2.74 15.65 -15.91
N GLY A 217 -2.96 14.89 -17.00
CA GLY A 217 -2.33 15.13 -18.30
C GLY A 217 -0.90 14.59 -18.44
N ILE A 218 -0.37 13.85 -17.45
CA ILE A 218 0.94 13.18 -17.52
C ILE A 218 0.75 11.67 -17.58
N GLU A 219 1.04 11.05 -18.73
CA GLU A 219 1.07 9.60 -18.85
C GLU A 219 2.39 9.04 -18.29
N MET A 220 2.31 8.38 -17.13
CA MET A 220 3.49 7.84 -16.46
C MET A 220 3.91 6.50 -17.05
N PRO A 221 5.12 6.38 -17.63
CA PRO A 221 5.53 5.17 -18.31
C PRO A 221 5.80 4.04 -17.31
N ALA A 222 5.65 2.80 -17.77
CA ALA A 222 6.26 1.66 -17.12
C ALA A 222 7.77 1.89 -16.95
N SER A 223 8.36 1.31 -15.89
CA SER A 223 9.81 1.29 -15.76
C SER A 223 10.35 0.50 -16.95
N SER A 224 11.23 1.12 -17.75
CA SER A 224 11.67 0.50 -18.99
C SER A 224 12.69 -0.61 -18.75
N VAL A 225 12.60 -1.67 -19.55
CA VAL A 225 13.72 -2.54 -19.92
C VAL A 225 14.54 -1.86 -21.01
N TRP A 226 15.15 -0.69 -20.76
CA TRP A 226 16.04 -0.11 -21.76
C TRP A 226 17.41 -0.81 -21.69
N LEU A 227 17.52 -1.93 -22.40
CA LEU A 227 18.73 -2.70 -22.69
C LEU A 227 18.94 -2.78 -24.21
N TRP A 228 19.04 -1.64 -24.92
CA TRP A 228 19.85 -1.54 -26.15
C TRP A 228 19.90 -0.09 -26.66
N PRO A 229 21.06 0.46 -27.06
CA PRO A 229 21.11 1.76 -27.73
C PRO A 229 20.54 1.62 -29.16
N ARG A 230 19.68 2.55 -29.57
CA ARG A 230 19.35 2.71 -30.99
C ARG A 230 20.58 3.33 -31.66
N SER A 231 21.33 2.51 -32.38
CA SER A 231 22.24 2.93 -33.46
C SER A 231 21.45 3.49 -34.63
#